data_AF-A0A968V9J2-F1
#
_entry.id   AF-A0A968V9J2-F1
#
_cell.length_a   1.000
_cell.length_b   1.000
_cell.length_c   1.000
_cell.angle_alpha   90.00
_cell.angle_beta   90.00
_cell.angle_gamma   90.00
#
_symmetry.space_group_name_H-M   'P 1'
#
loop_
_entity.id
_entity.type
_entity.pdbx_description
1 polymer ?
#
loop_
_entity_poly.entity_id
_entity_poly.type
_entity_poly.pdbx_seq_one_letter_code
_entity_poly.pdbx_strand_id
1 'polypeptide(L)'
;MSCQADSKITWTPKFFTEEEAKSLTAALDVLIPATDTPGAIDAGVPEFIDLLAADLLEAEEKQQFKDGIAQMDADSQAKFGKLFVQASREQQTELLVGYDNATFGTDTSNKNEFFENLKNTAVWAFCTSEKGATQHLQYELNPGGYTNCVPIAEVGGKTWAI
;
A
#
# COMPACT_ATOMS: atom_id res chain seq x y z
N MET A 1 -21.15 3.93 -16.38
CA MET A 1 -20.08 4.92 -16.63
C MET A 1 -18.78 4.17 -16.43
N SER A 2 -18.10 3.81 -17.52
CA SER A 2 -16.85 3.04 -17.49
C SER A 2 -15.70 4.04 -17.44
N CYS A 3 -15.10 4.24 -16.28
CA CYS A 3 -13.79 4.90 -16.21
C CYS A 3 -12.75 3.85 -16.61
N GLN A 4 -12.22 3.97 -17.82
CA GLN A 4 -10.94 3.36 -18.15
C GLN A 4 -9.88 4.17 -17.39
N ALA A 5 -9.27 3.55 -16.37
CA ALA A 5 -8.12 4.14 -15.69
C ALA A 5 -6.90 3.94 -16.59
N ASP A 6 -6.68 4.84 -17.54
CA ASP A 6 -5.34 5.04 -18.08
C ASP A 6 -4.48 5.58 -16.93
N SER A 7 -3.77 4.69 -16.23
CA SER A 7 -2.89 5.05 -15.12
C SER A 7 -1.70 5.86 -15.65
N LYS A 8 -1.90 7.16 -15.84
CA LYS A 8 -0.83 8.08 -16.23
C LYS A 8 0.03 8.37 -15.00
N ILE A 9 1.29 7.92 -15.04
CA ILE A 9 2.31 8.35 -14.09
C ILE A 9 2.79 9.76 -14.47
N THR A 10 3.00 10.62 -13.47
CA THR A 10 3.47 12.01 -13.62
C THR A 10 4.93 12.19 -13.22
N TRP A 11 5.58 11.09 -12.82
CA TRP A 11 6.94 10.99 -12.32
C TRP A 11 7.78 10.09 -13.23
N THR A 12 9.11 10.20 -13.14
CA THR A 12 10.04 9.37 -13.92
C THR A 12 10.56 8.22 -13.07
N PRO A 13 10.28 6.96 -13.43
CA PRO A 13 10.81 5.81 -12.71
C PRO A 13 12.33 5.72 -12.75
N LYS A 14 12.93 5.33 -11.61
CA LYS A 14 14.36 5.06 -11.46
C LYS A 14 14.67 3.57 -11.55
N PHE A 15 13.82 2.71 -11.00
CA PHE A 15 14.04 1.26 -10.96
C PHE A 15 13.12 0.50 -11.91
N PHE A 16 11.82 0.81 -11.88
CA PHE A 16 10.84 0.20 -12.75
C PHE A 16 10.91 0.79 -14.17
N THR A 17 10.48 0.03 -15.17
CA THR A 17 10.15 0.58 -16.49
C THR A 17 8.85 1.40 -16.40
N GLU A 18 8.58 2.24 -17.40
CA GLU A 18 7.33 3.00 -17.42
C GLU A 18 6.09 2.10 -17.35
N GLU A 19 6.08 0.96 -18.05
CA GLU A 19 4.93 0.05 -18.04
C GLU A 19 4.76 -0.65 -16.69
N GLU A 20 5.85 -1.14 -16.09
CA GLU A 20 5.82 -1.73 -14.74
C GLU A 20 5.34 -0.70 -13.70
N ALA A 21 5.82 0.55 -13.79
CA ALA A 21 5.42 1.63 -12.90
C ALA A 21 3.93 1.97 -13.05
N LYS A 22 3.37 1.91 -14.26
CA LYS A 22 1.92 2.10 -14.49
C LYS A 22 1.10 0.96 -13.90
N SER A 23 1.52 -0.30 -14.10
CA SER A 23 0.86 -1.47 -13.51
C SER A 23 0.90 -1.43 -11.97
N LEU A 24 2.06 -1.09 -11.40
CA LEU A 24 2.24 -0.87 -9.95
C LEU A 24 1.32 0.24 -9.44
N THR A 25 1.31 1.40 -10.11
CA THR A 25 0.46 2.55 -9.74
C THR A 25 -1.02 2.18 -9.77
N ALA A 26 -1.46 1.45 -10.81
CA ALA A 26 -2.83 0.97 -10.90
C ALA A 26 -3.20 0.05 -9.72
N ALA A 27 -2.30 -0.87 -9.35
CA ALA A 27 -2.54 -1.78 -8.24
C ALA A 27 -2.64 -1.03 -6.90
N LEU A 28 -1.74 -0.07 -6.66
CA LEU A 28 -1.73 0.76 -5.46
C LEU A 28 -2.99 1.63 -5.34
N ASP A 29 -3.48 2.16 -6.45
CA ASP A 29 -4.73 2.93 -6.48
C ASP A 29 -5.97 2.06 -6.19
N VAL A 30 -5.94 0.78 -6.54
CA VAL A 30 -7.00 -0.18 -6.13
C VAL A 30 -6.88 -0.51 -4.64
N LEU A 31 -5.66 -0.69 -4.14
CA LEU A 31 -5.41 -1.06 -2.74
C LEU A 31 -5.77 0.06 -1.76
N ILE A 32 -5.39 1.31 -2.08
CA ILE A 32 -5.67 2.49 -1.26
C ILE A 32 -6.27 3.58 -2.16
N PRO A 33 -7.56 3.46 -2.51
CA PRO A 33 -8.22 4.41 -3.40
C PRO A 33 -8.42 5.76 -2.72
N ALA A 34 -8.30 6.83 -3.51
CA ALA A 34 -8.73 8.15 -3.07
C ALA A 34 -10.25 8.18 -2.87
N THR A 35 -10.69 8.69 -1.73
CA THR A 35 -12.11 8.89 -1.41
C THR A 35 -12.29 10.28 -0.80
N ASP A 36 -12.85 10.41 0.40
CA ASP A 36 -12.87 11.67 1.16
C ASP A 36 -11.50 11.98 1.79
N THR A 37 -10.60 10.99 1.82
CA THR A 37 -9.19 11.12 2.23
C THR A 37 -8.25 10.84 1.03
N PRO A 38 -7.00 11.36 1.05
CA PRO A 38 -6.00 11.06 0.03
C PRO A 38 -5.77 9.56 -0.16
N GLY A 39 -5.59 9.11 -1.40
CA GLY A 39 -5.23 7.73 -1.74
C GLY A 39 -3.72 7.48 -1.82
N ALA A 40 -3.31 6.28 -2.22
CA ALA A 40 -1.90 5.93 -2.41
C ALA A 40 -1.17 6.84 -3.40
N ILE A 41 -1.81 7.18 -4.53
CA ILE A 41 -1.24 8.08 -5.53
C ILE A 41 -1.03 9.47 -4.93
N ASP A 42 -2.04 10.00 -4.23
CA ASP A 42 -1.94 11.33 -3.62
C ASP A 42 -0.82 11.39 -2.58
N ALA A 43 -0.60 10.31 -1.84
CA ALA A 43 0.45 10.18 -0.84
C ALA A 43 1.86 9.92 -1.41
N GLY A 44 2.01 9.80 -2.73
CA GLY A 44 3.30 9.54 -3.38
C GLY A 44 3.84 8.13 -3.12
N VAL A 45 2.96 7.17 -2.85
CA VAL A 45 3.35 5.78 -2.56
C VAL A 45 4.05 5.11 -3.76
N PRO A 46 3.58 5.25 -5.01
CA PRO A 46 4.26 4.64 -6.16
C PRO A 46 5.72 5.12 -6.31
N GLU A 47 5.95 6.42 -6.20
CA GLU A 47 7.27 7.07 -6.29
C GLU A 47 8.20 6.59 -5.17
N PHE A 48 7.64 6.45 -3.96
CA PHE A 48 8.38 5.95 -2.82
C PHE A 48 8.83 4.50 -3.02
N ILE A 49 7.94 3.62 -3.52
CA ILE A 49 8.27 2.21 -3.76
C ILE A 49 9.33 2.07 -4.84
N ASP A 50 9.26 2.86 -5.92
CA ASP A 50 10.30 2.87 -6.95
C ASP A 50 11.67 3.32 -6.39
N LEU A 51 11.69 4.37 -5.57
CA LEU A 51 12.92 4.84 -4.92
C LEU A 51 13.48 3.82 -3.92
N LEU A 52 12.62 3.20 -3.12
CA LEU A 52 12.96 2.12 -2.19
C LEU A 52 13.63 0.96 -2.94
N ALA A 53 13.04 0.54 -4.07
CA ALA A 53 13.58 -0.53 -4.90
C ALA A 53 14.89 -0.13 -5.60
N ALA A 54 15.03 1.15 -5.99
CA ALA A 54 16.27 1.65 -6.58
C ALA A 54 17.44 1.61 -5.58
N ASP A 55 17.23 2.15 -4.37
CA ASP A 55 18.32 2.54 -3.48
C ASP A 55 18.52 1.61 -2.28
N LEU A 56 17.51 0.84 -1.84
CA LEU A 56 17.52 0.16 -0.54
C LEU A 56 17.27 -1.36 -0.59
N LEU A 57 16.55 -1.87 -1.58
CA LEU A 57 16.30 -3.32 -1.68
C LEU A 57 17.52 -4.09 -2.15
N GLU A 58 17.65 -5.33 -1.70
CA GLU A 58 18.67 -6.27 -2.18
C GLU A 58 18.27 -6.85 -3.55
N ALA A 59 19.23 -7.48 -4.25
CA ALA A 59 19.02 -7.97 -5.60
C ALA A 59 17.85 -8.96 -5.72
N GLU A 60 17.69 -9.84 -4.73
CA GLU A 60 16.63 -10.82 -4.66
C GLU A 60 15.24 -10.16 -4.53
N GLU A 61 15.11 -9.18 -3.65
CA GLU A 61 13.85 -8.45 -3.41
C GLU A 61 13.45 -7.61 -4.63
N LYS A 62 14.43 -6.96 -5.28
CA LYS A 62 14.23 -6.26 -6.55
C LYS A 62 13.66 -7.18 -7.62
N GLN A 63 14.20 -8.39 -7.72
CA GLN A 63 13.73 -9.37 -8.70
C GLN A 63 12.32 -9.85 -8.36
N GLN A 64 12.01 -10.11 -7.09
CA GLN A 64 10.65 -10.48 -6.66
C GLN A 64 9.59 -9.44 -7.04
N PHE A 65 9.90 -8.14 -6.94
CA PHE A 65 8.99 -7.09 -7.38
C PHE A 65 8.75 -7.13 -8.89
N LYS A 66 9.79 -7.32 -9.70
CA LYS A 66 9.65 -7.43 -11.16
C LYS A 66 8.87 -8.66 -11.58
N ASP A 67 9.22 -9.81 -11.00
CA ASP A 67 8.55 -11.08 -11.28
C ASP A 67 7.08 -11.01 -10.87
N GLY A 68 6.78 -10.39 -9.73
CA GLY A 68 5.42 -10.20 -9.26
C GLY A 68 4.58 -9.28 -10.14
N ILE A 69 5.12 -8.16 -10.61
CA ILE A 69 4.43 -7.29 -11.59
C ILE A 69 4.20 -8.04 -12.90
N ALA A 70 5.20 -8.76 -13.40
CA ALA A 70 5.08 -9.56 -14.61
C ALA A 70 4.03 -10.68 -14.46
N GLN A 71 3.97 -11.34 -13.31
CA GLN A 71 2.97 -12.36 -13.01
C GLN A 71 1.57 -11.76 -12.94
N MET A 72 1.41 -10.60 -12.32
CA MET A 72 0.13 -9.90 -12.26
C MET A 72 -0.38 -9.52 -13.66
N ASP A 73 0.51 -9.02 -14.52
CA ASP A 73 0.19 -8.74 -15.91
C ASP A 73 -0.16 -10.02 -16.69
N ALA A 74 0.58 -11.11 -16.46
CA ALA A 74 0.30 -12.42 -17.07
C ALA A 74 -1.07 -12.99 -16.62
N ASP A 75 -1.40 -12.89 -15.34
CA ASP A 75 -2.67 -13.37 -14.79
C ASP A 75 -3.85 -12.54 -15.29
N SER A 76 -3.68 -11.21 -15.35
CA SER A 76 -4.67 -10.32 -15.99
C SER A 76 -4.86 -10.66 -17.46
N GLN A 77 -3.77 -10.89 -18.19
CA GLN A 77 -3.81 -11.26 -19.61
C GLN A 77 -4.51 -12.60 -19.80
N ALA A 78 -4.23 -13.60 -18.94
CA ALA A 78 -4.86 -14.91 -19.00
C ALA A 78 -6.36 -14.86 -18.67
N LYS A 79 -6.76 -14.05 -17.69
CA LYS A 79 -8.14 -14.00 -17.19
C LYS A 79 -9.04 -13.05 -18.00
N PHE A 80 -8.50 -11.93 -18.46
CA PHE A 80 -9.28 -10.85 -19.07
C PHE A 80 -8.82 -10.47 -20.48
N GLY A 81 -7.72 -11.05 -20.97
CA GLY A 81 -7.17 -10.77 -22.30
C GLY A 81 -6.44 -9.43 -22.42
N LYS A 82 -6.08 -8.80 -21.29
CA LYS A 82 -5.43 -7.49 -21.22
C LYS A 82 -4.38 -7.45 -20.11
N LEU A 83 -3.35 -6.62 -20.29
CA LEU A 83 -2.44 -6.25 -19.20
C LEU A 83 -3.22 -5.63 -18.05
N PHE A 84 -2.68 -5.73 -16.83
CA PHE A 84 -3.37 -5.31 -15.62
C PHE A 84 -3.77 -3.84 -15.67
N VAL A 85 -2.86 -2.96 -16.10
CA VAL A 85 -3.13 -1.52 -16.27
C VAL A 85 -4.25 -1.23 -17.27
N GLN A 86 -4.48 -2.11 -18.25
CA GLN A 86 -5.50 -1.94 -19.30
C GLN A 86 -6.84 -2.60 -18.94
N ALA A 87 -6.89 -3.38 -17.85
CA ALA A 87 -8.10 -3.99 -17.35
C ALA A 87 -9.03 -2.93 -16.72
N SER A 88 -10.34 -3.20 -16.67
CA SER A 88 -11.27 -2.28 -15.99
C SER A 88 -11.03 -2.28 -14.49
N ARG A 89 -11.50 -1.24 -13.79
CA ARG A 89 -11.37 -1.14 -12.32
C ARG A 89 -11.96 -2.36 -11.61
N GLU A 90 -13.08 -2.89 -12.11
CA GLU A 90 -13.73 -4.08 -11.57
C GLU A 90 -12.85 -5.32 -11.78
N GLN A 91 -12.23 -5.46 -12.95
CA GLN A 91 -11.32 -6.57 -13.28
C GLN A 91 -10.03 -6.53 -12.45
N GLN A 92 -9.45 -5.34 -12.29
CA GLN A 92 -8.28 -5.12 -11.43
C GLN A 92 -8.60 -5.50 -9.98
N THR A 93 -9.73 -5.00 -9.47
CA THR A 93 -10.21 -5.35 -8.12
C THR A 93 -10.43 -6.85 -7.98
N GLU A 94 -11.07 -7.50 -8.95
CA GLU A 94 -11.32 -8.93 -8.92
C GLU A 94 -10.02 -9.75 -8.83
N LEU A 95 -8.99 -9.36 -9.59
CA LEU A 95 -7.69 -10.04 -9.55
C LEU A 95 -7.01 -9.87 -8.19
N LEU A 96 -6.95 -8.64 -7.68
CA LEU A 96 -6.29 -8.35 -6.39
C LEU A 96 -7.03 -8.97 -5.20
N VAL A 97 -8.37 -9.03 -5.23
CA VAL A 97 -9.15 -9.78 -4.23
C VAL A 97 -8.85 -11.28 -4.30
N GLY A 98 -8.60 -11.82 -5.49
CA GLY A 98 -8.12 -13.19 -5.66
C GLY A 98 -6.80 -13.43 -4.94
N TYR A 99 -5.81 -12.54 -5.12
CA TYR A 99 -4.54 -12.62 -4.41
C TYR A 99 -4.68 -12.42 -2.91
N ASP A 100 -5.55 -11.50 -2.49
CA ASP A 100 -5.83 -11.23 -1.07
C ASP A 100 -6.38 -12.48 -0.37
N ASN A 101 -7.39 -13.12 -0.97
CA ASN A 101 -7.97 -14.35 -0.43
C ASN A 101 -6.96 -15.51 -0.40
N ALA A 102 -6.11 -15.64 -1.42
CA ALA A 102 -5.08 -16.68 -1.45
C ALA A 102 -3.98 -16.46 -0.40
N THR A 103 -3.76 -15.21 0.00
CA THR A 103 -2.66 -14.80 0.89
C THR A 103 -3.08 -14.71 2.36
N PHE A 104 -4.26 -14.15 2.62
CA PHE A 104 -4.78 -13.84 3.95
C PHE A 104 -6.06 -14.60 4.30
N GLY A 105 -6.56 -15.45 3.39
CA GLY A 105 -7.73 -16.29 3.63
C GLY A 105 -7.45 -17.46 4.58
N THR A 106 -8.45 -18.34 4.74
CA THR A 106 -8.35 -19.50 5.64
C THR A 106 -7.43 -20.60 5.12
N ASP A 107 -7.23 -20.68 3.80
CA ASP A 107 -6.30 -21.60 3.15
C ASP A 107 -5.20 -20.78 2.47
N THR A 108 -3.99 -20.85 3.02
CA THR A 108 -2.80 -20.11 2.57
C THR A 108 -1.80 -21.00 1.82
N SER A 109 -2.24 -22.18 1.36
CA SER A 109 -1.39 -23.11 0.61
C SER A 109 -0.83 -22.54 -0.70
N ASN A 110 -1.53 -21.58 -1.30
CA ASN A 110 -1.12 -20.86 -2.52
C ASN A 110 -0.89 -19.36 -2.25
N LYS A 111 -0.18 -19.05 -1.17
CA LYS A 111 0.13 -17.67 -0.78
C LYS A 111 0.84 -16.92 -1.91
N ASN A 112 0.42 -15.69 -2.18
CA ASN A 112 1.09 -14.79 -3.11
C ASN A 112 2.03 -13.86 -2.34
N GLU A 113 3.32 -14.23 -2.26
CA GLU A 113 4.36 -13.47 -1.52
C GLU A 113 4.55 -12.05 -2.08
N PHE A 114 4.46 -11.89 -3.40
CA PHE A 114 4.52 -10.56 -4.02
C PHE A 114 3.37 -9.66 -3.56
N PHE A 115 2.14 -10.18 -3.55
CA PHE A 115 0.97 -9.40 -3.15
C PHE A 115 1.03 -9.02 -1.67
N GLU A 116 1.48 -9.94 -0.80
CA GLU A 116 1.72 -9.63 0.62
C GLU A 116 2.73 -8.50 0.77
N ASN A 117 3.88 -8.60 0.12
CA ASN A 117 4.94 -7.61 0.19
C ASN A 117 4.46 -6.26 -0.35
N LEU A 118 3.83 -6.25 -1.54
CA LEU A 118 3.28 -5.05 -2.14
C LEU A 118 2.28 -4.37 -1.21
N LYS A 119 1.32 -5.12 -0.65
CA LYS A 119 0.29 -4.59 0.24
C LYS A 119 0.88 -4.05 1.54
N ASN A 120 1.82 -4.77 2.15
CA ASN A 120 2.49 -4.33 3.37
C ASN A 120 3.34 -3.08 3.14
N THR A 121 4.13 -3.04 2.06
CA THR A 121 4.92 -1.87 1.70
C THR A 121 4.03 -0.67 1.36
N ALA A 122 2.92 -0.88 0.66
CA ALA A 122 1.96 0.18 0.34
C ALA A 122 1.34 0.79 1.60
N VAL A 123 0.89 -0.04 2.55
CA VAL A 123 0.34 0.42 3.83
C VAL A 123 1.41 1.14 4.64
N TRP A 124 2.63 0.61 4.71
CA TRP A 124 3.73 1.27 5.43
C TRP A 124 4.08 2.62 4.82
N ALA A 125 4.26 2.69 3.51
CA ALA A 125 4.55 3.93 2.78
C ALA A 125 3.43 4.96 2.95
N PHE A 126 2.17 4.53 2.85
CA PHE A 126 1.03 5.42 3.07
C PHE A 126 0.97 5.95 4.50
N CYS A 127 1.05 5.08 5.52
CA CYS A 127 0.97 5.47 6.93
C CYS A 127 2.14 6.33 7.41
N THR A 128 3.31 6.24 6.77
CA THR A 128 4.49 7.07 7.06
C THR A 128 4.57 8.33 6.21
N SER A 129 3.78 8.45 5.14
CA SER A 129 3.65 9.68 4.37
C SER A 129 3.00 10.79 5.21
N GLU A 130 3.35 12.06 4.95
CA GLU A 130 2.73 13.20 5.62
C GLU A 130 1.20 13.17 5.51
N LYS A 131 0.68 12.84 4.32
CA LYS A 131 -0.77 12.78 4.06
C LYS A 131 -1.45 11.64 4.82
N GLY A 132 -0.89 10.44 4.81
CA GLY A 132 -1.46 9.31 5.56
C GLY A 132 -1.35 9.51 7.07
N ALA A 133 -0.23 10.04 7.55
CA ALA A 133 0.00 10.29 8.98
C ALA A 133 -0.90 11.40 9.55
N THR A 134 -1.17 12.47 8.79
CA THR A 134 -1.92 13.64 9.30
C THR A 134 -3.40 13.66 8.95
N GLN A 135 -3.83 13.00 7.86
CA GLN A 135 -5.20 13.08 7.36
C GLN A 135 -5.96 11.75 7.48
N HIS A 136 -5.27 10.60 7.48
CA HIS A 136 -5.90 9.27 7.62
C HIS A 136 -5.75 8.70 9.04
N LEU A 137 -4.62 8.94 9.70
CA LEU A 137 -4.39 8.58 11.10
C LEU A 137 -4.68 9.79 12.00
N GLN A 138 -5.25 9.56 13.20
CA GLN A 138 -5.34 10.62 14.21
C GLN A 138 -3.91 10.94 14.70
N TYR A 139 -3.32 11.96 14.10
CA TYR A 139 -2.00 12.43 14.47
C TYR A 139 -2.02 13.16 15.81
N GLU A 140 -1.77 12.43 16.89
CA GLU A 140 -1.43 13.02 18.18
C GLU A 140 0.10 13.16 18.28
N LEU A 141 0.62 14.36 17.97
CA LEU A 141 2.04 14.71 18.04
C LEU A 141 2.65 14.51 19.46
N ASN A 142 1.81 14.39 20.48
CA ASN A 142 2.22 14.18 21.87
C ASN A 142 1.11 13.43 22.63
N PRO A 143 1.34 12.19 23.13
CA PRO A 143 0.44 11.65 24.15
C PRO A 143 0.45 12.65 25.30
N GLY A 144 -0.72 13.18 25.66
CA GLY A 144 -0.86 14.28 26.62
C GLY A 144 0.14 14.18 27.77
N GLY A 145 0.85 15.28 28.02
CA GLY A 145 2.07 15.29 28.83
C GLY A 145 1.91 14.57 30.17
N TYR A 146 2.96 13.86 30.57
CA TYR A 146 3.03 13.19 31.87
C TYR A 146 2.78 14.19 33.01
N THR A 147 1.59 14.13 33.62
CA THR A 147 1.20 14.95 34.77
C THR A 147 1.87 14.42 36.03
N ASN A 148 3.10 14.86 36.24
CA ASN A 148 3.95 14.47 37.36
C ASN A 148 3.41 14.90 38.74
N CYS A 149 2.45 15.81 38.78
CA CYS A 149 1.95 16.43 40.01
C CYS A 149 0.44 16.72 39.91
N VAL A 150 -0.38 15.68 39.93
CA VAL A 150 -1.79 15.84 40.30
C VAL A 150 -1.91 15.71 41.82
N PRO A 151 -2.63 16.63 42.51
CA PRO A 151 -2.92 16.47 43.93
C PRO A 151 -3.53 15.10 44.19
N ILE A 152 -3.07 14.38 45.22
CA ILE A 152 -3.54 13.02 45.53
C ILE A 152 -5.06 12.93 45.78
N ALA A 153 -5.68 14.09 46.07
CA ALA A 153 -7.12 14.27 46.18
C ALA A 153 -7.87 14.03 44.86
N GLU A 154 -7.24 14.31 43.70
CA GLU A 154 -7.84 14.17 42.36
C GLU A 154 -7.76 12.75 41.80
N VAL A 155 -6.95 11.88 42.42
CA VAL A 155 -6.70 10.48 41.99
C VAL A 155 -7.19 9.44 43.00
N GLY A 156 -8.19 9.78 43.82
CA GLY A 156 -8.86 8.83 44.71
C GLY A 156 -8.08 8.46 45.99
N GLY A 157 -7.03 9.22 46.33
CA GLY A 157 -6.42 9.19 47.66
C GLY A 157 -5.63 7.92 48.03
N LYS A 158 -5.34 7.04 47.06
CA LYS A 158 -4.61 5.79 47.31
C LYS A 158 -3.40 5.68 46.40
N THR A 159 -2.26 5.32 46.99
CA THR A 159 -1.03 5.04 46.25
C THR A 159 -1.08 3.62 45.66
N TRP A 160 -0.49 3.44 44.48
CA TRP A 160 -0.33 2.14 43.85
C TRP A 160 0.66 1.29 44.63
N ALA A 161 0.34 0.02 44.86
CA ALA A 161 1.31 -0.96 45.31
C ALA A 161 2.09 -1.47 44.08
N ILE A 162 3.41 -1.56 44.22
CA ILE A 162 4.31 -2.24 43.27
C ILE A 162 4.06 -3.75 43.25
#